data_AF-A0A961LDP2-F1
#
_entry.id   AF-A0A961LDP2-F1
#
_cell.length_a   1.000
_cell.length_b   1.000
_cell.length_c   1.000
_cell.angle_alpha   90.00
_cell.angle_beta   90.00
_cell.angle_gamma   90.00
#
_symmetry.space_group_name_H-M   'P 1'
#
loop_
_entity.id
_entity.type
_entity.pdbx_description
1 polymer ?
#
loop_
_entity_poly.entity_id
_entity_poly.type
_entity_poly.pdbx_seq_one_letter_code
_entity_poly.pdbx_strand_id
1 'polypeptide(L)' 'MSTIEQIAASLQGYDPQALPAASVKEFLARLAEPVADVEAVGVFDALGRVLAQDLVSPISVPPHDNSAMDGFA' A
#
# COMPACT_ATOMS: atom_id res chain seq x y z
N MET A 1 -11.15 8.87 -16.26
CA MET A 1 -11.58 9.24 -14.90
C MET A 1 -13.09 9.25 -14.86
N SER A 2 -13.70 8.44 -14.01
CA SER A 2 -15.15 8.50 -13.77
C SER A 2 -15.44 9.68 -12.84
N THR A 3 -16.49 10.46 -13.08
CA THR A 3 -16.82 11.60 -12.22
C THR A 3 -17.45 11.14 -10.90
N ILE A 4 -17.45 12.01 -9.88
CA ILE A 4 -18.11 11.74 -8.60
C ILE A 4 -19.59 11.40 -8.81
N GLU A 5 -20.27 12.07 -9.75
CA GLU A 5 -21.68 11.77 -10.06
C GLU A 5 -21.86 10.37 -10.66
N GLN A 6 -20.94 9.92 -11.53
CA GLN A 6 -21.01 8.60 -12.15
C GLN A 6 -20.79 7.46 -11.14
N ILE A 7 -19.92 7.68 -10.16
CA ILE A 7 -19.64 6.68 -9.12
C ILE A 7 -20.79 6.69 -8.09
N ALA A 8 -21.33 7.85 -7.72
CA ALA A 8 -22.48 7.97 -6.82
C ALA A 8 -23.77 7.36 -7.40
N ALA A 9 -24.01 7.53 -8.71
CA ALA A 9 -25.17 6.95 -9.40
C ALA A 9 -25.15 5.41 -9.46
N SER A 10 -24.00 4.76 -9.24
CA SER A 10 -23.88 3.30 -9.19
C SER A 10 -24.36 2.68 -7.87
N LEU A 11 -24.60 3.50 -6.83
CA LEU A 11 -25.18 3.08 -5.57
C LEU A 11 -26.72 3.00 -5.70
N GLN A 12 -27.24 1.86 -6.16
CA GLN A 12 -28.69 1.64 -6.23
C GLN A 12 -29.33 1.69 -4.82
N GLY A 13 -30.39 2.50 -4.66
CA GLY A 13 -31.24 2.50 -3.44
C GLY A 13 -30.95 3.61 -2.42
N TYR A 14 -30.66 4.84 -2.85
CA TYR A 14 -30.36 5.99 -1.98
C TYR A 14 -31.51 6.34 -1.01
N ASP A 15 -31.39 5.92 0.25
CA ASP A 15 -31.99 6.57 1.42
C ASP A 15 -30.89 7.41 2.10
N PRO A 16 -31.02 8.76 2.16
CA PRO A 16 -30.04 9.65 2.77
C PRO A 16 -29.69 9.32 4.23
N GLN A 17 -30.50 8.52 4.92
CA GLN A 17 -30.29 8.10 6.31
C GLN A 17 -29.64 6.71 6.47
N ALA A 18 -29.36 5.97 5.39
CA ALA A 18 -28.97 4.56 5.46
C ALA A 18 -27.68 4.21 4.69
N LEU A 19 -26.59 5.00 4.84
CA LEU A 19 -25.26 4.55 4.41
C LEU A 19 -24.46 3.99 5.60
N PRO A 20 -24.32 2.65 5.73
CA PRO A 20 -23.39 2.07 6.68
C PRO A 20 -21.97 2.57 6.44
N ALA A 21 -21.21 2.77 7.51
CA ALA A 21 -19.82 3.24 7.41
C ALA A 21 -18.93 2.36 6.51
N ALA A 22 -19.25 1.07 6.37
CA ALA A 22 -18.57 0.17 5.44
C ALA A 22 -18.78 0.60 3.97
N SER A 23 -20.02 0.86 3.57
CA SER A 23 -20.37 1.31 2.22
C SER A 23 -19.74 2.67 1.89
N VAL A 24 -19.65 3.59 2.86
CA VAL A 24 -18.94 4.86 2.70
C VAL A 24 -17.45 4.63 2.46
N LYS A 25 -16.80 3.76 3.25
CA LYS A 25 -15.37 3.45 3.07
C LYS A 25 -15.08 2.84 1.70
N GLU A 26 -15.92 1.90 1.25
CA GLU A 26 -15.79 1.32 -0.08
C GLU A 26 -15.99 2.34 -1.20
N PHE A 27 -16.94 3.26 -1.04
CA PHE A 27 -17.16 4.33 -1.99
C PHE A 27 -15.96 5.29 -2.06
N LEU A 28 -15.46 5.74 -0.92
CA LEU A 28 -14.28 6.61 -0.84
C LEU A 28 -13.03 5.95 -1.42
N ALA A 29 -12.84 4.65 -1.18
CA ALA A 29 -11.72 3.89 -1.73
C ALA A 29 -11.74 3.81 -3.27
N ARG A 30 -12.93 3.87 -3.91
CA ARG A 30 -13.06 3.91 -5.37
C ARG A 30 -12.81 5.29 -5.97
N LEU A 31 -12.92 6.35 -5.15
CA LEU A 31 -12.69 7.73 -5.58
C LEU A 31 -11.23 8.16 -5.41
N ALA A 32 -10.52 7.59 -4.44
CA ALA A 32 -9.13 7.92 -4.20
C ALA A 32 -8.23 7.20 -5.22
N GLU A 33 -7.49 7.97 -6.00
CA GLU A 33 -6.38 7.44 -6.80
C GLU A 33 -5.10 7.45 -5.92
N PRO A 34 -4.30 6.37 -5.92
CA PRO A 34 -3.01 6.38 -5.23
C PRO A 34 -2.09 7.49 -5.76
N VAL A 35 -1.34 8.12 -4.86
CA VAL A 35 -0.29 9.07 -5.25
C VAL A 35 0.76 8.33 -6.06
N ALA A 36 1.02 8.79 -7.29
CA ALA A 36 1.97 8.18 -8.22
C ALA A 36 3.36 8.83 -8.19
N ASP A 37 3.48 10.00 -7.55
CA ASP A 37 4.76 10.69 -7.43
C ASP A 37 5.70 9.94 -6.49
N VAL A 38 6.96 9.83 -6.90
CA VAL A 38 8.01 9.11 -6.18
C VAL A 38 9.20 10.03 -6.00
N GLU A 39 9.81 9.96 -4.82
CA GLU A 39 11.10 10.58 -4.53
C GLU A 39 12.06 9.54 -3.94
N ALA A 40 13.36 9.72 -4.23
CA ALA A 40 14.41 8.94 -3.60
C ALA A 40 14.91 9.69 -2.37
N VAL A 41 14.84 9.05 -1.20
CA VAL A 41 15.27 9.62 0.08
C VAL A 41 16.30 8.71 0.74
N GLY A 42 17.08 9.26 1.69
CA GLY A 42 17.96 8.47 2.52
C GLY A 42 17.18 7.57 3.48
N VAL A 43 17.80 6.48 3.94
CA VAL A 43 17.16 5.49 4.83
C VAL A 43 16.66 6.12 6.14
N PHE A 44 17.39 7.09 6.68
CA PHE A 44 17.00 7.78 7.91
C PHE A 44 15.76 8.68 7.75
N ASP A 45 15.46 9.11 6.52
CA ASP A 45 14.31 9.96 6.19
C ASP A 45 13.10 9.15 5.69
N ALA A 46 13.23 7.81 5.62
CA ALA A 46 12.20 6.92 5.10
C ALA A 46 11.16 6.48 6.16
N LEU A 47 11.40 6.75 7.45
CA LEU A 47 10.49 6.33 8.52
C LEU A 47 9.08 6.95 8.31
N GLY A 48 8.07 6.09 8.25
CA GLY A 48 6.67 6.50 8.05
C GLY A 48 6.27 6.75 6.58
N ARG A 49 7.18 6.58 5.63
CA ARG A 49 6.87 6.65 4.18
C ARG A 49 6.40 5.30 3.63
N VAL A 50 5.76 5.33 2.47
CA VAL A 50 5.30 4.15 1.73
C VAL A 50 6.30 3.83 0.62
N LEU A 51 6.68 2.56 0.48
CA LEU A 51 7.55 2.12 -0.62
C LEU A 51 6.82 2.28 -1.95
N ALA A 52 7.50 2.90 -2.91
CA ALA A 52 6.99 3.05 -4.28
C ALA A 52 7.05 1.75 -5.10
N GLN A 53 7.92 0.83 -4.71
CA GLN A 53 8.16 -0.44 -5.38
C GLN A 53 8.70 -1.49 -4.39
N ASP A 54 8.62 -2.75 -4.77
CA ASP A 54 9.16 -3.86 -3.99
C ASP A 54 10.68 -3.72 -3.78
N LEU A 55 11.15 -4.06 -2.57
CA LEU A 55 12.57 -4.16 -2.23
C LEU A 55 13.04 -5.61 -2.34
N VAL A 56 13.71 -5.92 -3.43
CA VAL A 56 14.29 -7.24 -3.69
C VAL A 56 15.76 -7.23 -3.30
N SER A 57 16.19 -8.20 -2.48
CA SER A 57 17.61 -8.33 -2.12
C SER A 57 18.44 -8.67 -3.36
N PRO A 58 19.52 -7.92 -3.66
CA PRO A 58 20.40 -8.23 -4.78
C PRO A 58 21.36 -9.38 -4.46
N ILE A 59 21.41 -9.85 -3.21
CA ILE A 59 22.36 -10.86 -2.73
C ILE A 59 21.70 -11.84 -1.76
N SER A 60 22.27 -13.04 -1.63
CA SER A 60 21.96 -13.97 -0.54
C SER A 60 22.54 -13.45 0.78
N VAL A 61 21.78 -13.56 1.86
CA VAL A 61 22.22 -13.19 3.21
C VAL A 61 21.84 -14.32 4.18
N PRO A 62 22.81 -15.11 4.71
CA PRO A 62 24.24 -15.02 4.42
C PRO A 62 24.58 -15.42 2.97
N PRO A 63 25.70 -14.92 2.41
CA PRO A 63 26.08 -15.23 1.03
C PRO A 63 26.55 -16.68 0.84
N HIS A 64 27.06 -17.30 1.91
CA HIS A 64 27.62 -18.65 1.93
C HIS A 64 27.26 -19.32 3.26
N ASP A 65 27.41 -20.64 3.31
CA ASP A 65 27.26 -21.40 4.55
C ASP A 65 28.27 -20.91 5.59
N ASN A 66 27.78 -20.60 6.79
CA ASN A 66 28.61 -20.20 7.91
C ASN A 66 28.18 -20.96 9.18
N SER A 67 29.14 -21.26 10.05
CA SER A 67 28.81 -21.81 11.36
C SER A 67 28.22 -20.71 12.24
N ALA A 68 27.10 -21.01 12.90
CA ALA A 68 26.51 -20.12 13.89
C ALA A 68 27.25 -20.17 15.24
N MET A 69 28.05 -21.21 15.44
CA MET A 69 28.72 -21.53 16.72
C MET A 69 30.16 -22.01 16.47
N ASP A 70 30.97 -21.96 17.50
CA ASP A 70 32.28 -22.61 17.47
C ASP A 70 32.13 -24.14 17.55
N GLY A 71 32.90 -24.86 16.75
CA GLY A 71 32.84 -26.32 16.65
C GLY A 71 33.84 -26.88 15.63
N PHE A 72 33.63 -28.11 15.20
CA PHE A 72 34.44 -28.79 14.18
C PHE A 72 33.55 -29.17 12.99
N ALA A 73 34.05 -28.97 11.77
CA ALA A 73 33.36 -29.28 10.52
C ALA A 73 33.48 -30.76 10.12
#